data_AF-A0A380FKB9-F1
#
_entry.id   AF-A0A380FKB9-F1
#
_cell.length_a   1.000
_cell.length_b   1.000
_cell.length_c   1.000
_cell.angle_alpha   90.00
_cell.angle_beta   90.00
_cell.angle_gamma   90.00
#
_symmetry.space_group_name_H-M   'P 1'
#
loop_
_entity.id
_entity.type
_entity.pdbx_description
1 polymer ?
#
loop_
_entity_poly.entity_id
_entity_poly.type
_entity_poly.pdbx_seq_one_letter_code
_entity_poly.pdbx_strand_id
1 'polypeptide(L)'
;MGPKIGIKSFIAGTTLDELEMNIVRLNKQNIAVTVDNLGEFVYSESEAYNATYHIIKVIERINEQNLNAHISLKLTQIGLDINSEICKQNLMRILAKANEAHIFL
;
A
#
# COMPACT_ATOMS: atom_id res chain seq x y z
N MET A 1 15.68 13.13 28.04
CA MET A 1 14.31 13.35 27.54
C MET A 1 14.44 14.01 26.17
N GLY A 2 14.55 13.19 25.12
CA GLY A 2 14.73 13.66 23.74
C GLY A 2 13.39 14.01 23.08
N PRO A 3 13.36 14.90 22.09
CA PRO A 3 12.12 15.32 21.46
C PRO A 3 11.47 14.12 20.75
N LYS A 4 10.21 13.81 21.11
CA LYS A 4 9.35 12.86 20.40
C LYS A 4 8.86 13.53 19.10
N ILE A 5 9.69 13.51 18.06
CA ILE A 5 9.33 14.00 16.74
C ILE A 5 8.60 12.88 15.98
N GLY A 6 7.35 13.14 15.57
CA GLY A 6 6.90 12.72 14.24
C GLY A 6 6.02 11.47 14.07
N ILE A 7 5.20 11.03 15.03
CA ILE A 7 4.32 9.85 14.77
C ILE A 7 2.94 10.25 14.20
N LYS A 8 2.44 11.46 14.47
CA LYS A 8 1.08 11.85 14.03
C LYS A 8 0.95 12.26 12.55
N SER A 9 2.06 12.50 11.85
CA SER A 9 2.06 13.03 10.48
C SER A 9 2.24 11.97 9.38
N PHE A 10 2.44 10.70 9.74
CA PHE A 10 2.91 9.66 8.81
C PHE A 10 1.99 8.43 8.66
N ILE A 11 0.81 8.43 9.28
CA ILE A 11 -0.17 7.34 9.12
C ILE A 11 -1.37 7.94 8.41
N ALA A 12 -1.49 7.65 7.11
CA ALA A 12 -2.59 8.15 6.27
C ALA A 12 -3.96 7.55 6.62
N GLY A 13 -4.03 6.69 7.65
CA GLY A 13 -5.23 6.02 8.12
C GLY A 13 -4.92 4.60 8.56
N THR A 14 -5.75 4.04 9.43
CA THR A 14 -5.74 2.61 9.80
C THR A 14 -6.78 1.81 9.02
N THR A 15 -7.62 2.50 8.25
CA THR A 15 -8.68 1.92 7.41
C THR A 15 -8.58 2.46 5.98
N LEU A 16 -9.17 1.74 5.02
CA LEU A 16 -9.26 2.18 3.62
C LEU A 16 -10.00 3.53 3.49
N ASP A 17 -11.02 3.77 4.30
CA ASP A 17 -11.81 5.00 4.25
C ASP A 17 -11.02 6.20 4.79
N GLU A 18 -10.25 6.02 5.86
CA GLU A 18 -9.34 7.06 6.36
C GLU A 18 -8.25 7.39 5.34
N LEU A 19 -7.67 6.36 4.71
CA LEU A 19 -6.69 6.51 3.64
C LEU A 19 -7.26 7.33 2.48
N GLU A 20 -8.43 6.95 1.98
CA GLU A 20 -9.12 7.68 0.91
C GLU A 20 -9.37 9.14 1.29
N MET A 21 -9.96 9.41 2.46
CA MET A 21 -10.26 10.78 2.90
C MET A 21 -9.00 11.64 2.96
N ASN A 22 -7.88 11.08 3.39
CA ASN A 22 -6.59 11.79 3.44
C ASN A 22 -6.03 12.05 2.04
N ILE A 23 -6.09 11.07 1.13
CA ILE A 23 -5.64 11.25 -0.25
C ILE A 23 -6.49 12.31 -0.95
N VAL A 24 -7.81 12.25 -0.84
CA VAL A 24 -8.74 13.25 -1.42
C VAL A 24 -8.40 14.65 -0.92
N ARG A 25 -8.12 14.81 0.38
CA ARG A 25 -7.76 16.11 0.97
C ARG A 25 -6.46 16.67 0.37
N LEU A 26 -5.46 15.82 0.15
CA LEU A 26 -4.17 16.23 -0.43
C LEU A 26 -4.27 16.47 -1.94
N ASN A 27 -5.02 15.63 -2.67
CA ASN A 27 -5.27 15.80 -4.10
C ASN A 27 -6.03 17.09 -4.40
N LYS A 28 -6.97 17.51 -3.54
CA LYS A 28 -7.63 18.85 -3.63
C LYS A 28 -6.65 20.02 -3.54
N GLN A 29 -5.45 19.80 -3.02
CA GLN A 29 -4.36 20.77 -2.94
C GLN A 29 -3.32 20.57 -4.05
N ASN A 30 -3.62 19.74 -5.06
CA ASN A 30 -2.72 19.31 -6.14
C ASN A 30 -1.46 18.57 -5.64
N ILE A 31 -1.54 17.92 -4.47
CA ILE A 31 -0.47 17.11 -3.91
C ILE A 31 -0.74 15.64 -4.24
N ALA A 32 0.15 15.02 -5.02
CA ALA A 32 0.15 13.58 -5.26
C ALA A 32 0.59 12.83 -3.99
N VAL A 33 0.03 11.65 -3.75
CA VAL A 33 0.31 10.84 -2.56
C VAL A 33 1.04 9.56 -2.95
N THR A 34 2.02 9.15 -2.16
CA THR A 34 2.55 7.78 -2.22
C THR A 34 2.09 7.04 -0.97
N VAL A 35 1.35 5.95 -1.17
CA VAL A 35 0.87 5.08 -0.10
C VAL A 35 1.94 4.02 0.17
N ASP A 36 2.57 4.11 1.33
CA ASP A 36 3.37 3.01 1.89
C ASP A 36 2.44 2.19 2.78
N ASN A 37 2.18 0.94 2.41
CA ASN A 37 1.37 0.05 3.22
C ASN A 37 2.23 -0.42 4.40
N LEU A 38 2.27 0.41 5.45
CA LEU A 38 3.01 0.17 6.68
C LEU A 38 2.36 -1.01 7.42
N GLY A 39 2.80 -2.21 7.09
CA GLY A 39 2.25 -3.48 7.57
C GLY A 39 3.31 -4.34 8.25
N GLU A 40 2.83 -5.02 9.29
CA GLU A 40 3.51 -5.89 10.25
C GLU A 40 4.47 -6.89 9.61
N PHE A 41 5.48 -7.30 10.38
CA PHE A 41 6.45 -8.30 9.94
C PHE A 41 5.72 -9.57 9.47
N VAL A 42 5.90 -9.92 8.20
CA VAL A 42 5.29 -11.10 7.57
C VAL A 42 6.21 -12.29 7.79
N TYR A 43 5.73 -13.30 8.50
CA TYR A 43 6.50 -14.49 8.88
C TYR A 43 5.94 -15.79 8.31
N SER A 44 4.77 -15.74 7.66
CA SER A 44 4.11 -16.89 7.04
C SER A 44 3.55 -16.58 5.65
N GLU A 45 3.38 -17.62 4.85
CA GLU A 45 2.80 -17.51 3.51
C GLU A 45 1.38 -16.91 3.55
N SER A 46 0.58 -17.29 4.56
CA SER A 46 -0.78 -16.78 4.77
C SER A 46 -0.79 -15.26 5.00
N GLU A 47 0.13 -14.76 5.83
CA GLU A 47 0.31 -13.32 6.05
C GLU A 47 0.74 -12.59 4.77
N ALA A 48 1.63 -13.20 3.97
CA ALA A 48 2.04 -12.64 2.68
C ALA A 48 0.85 -12.54 1.69
N TYR A 49 -0.02 -13.55 1.65
CA TYR A 49 -1.23 -13.52 0.83
C TYR A 49 -2.22 -12.46 1.31
N ASN A 50 -2.39 -12.31 2.63
CA ASN A 50 -3.25 -11.27 3.20
C ASN A 50 -2.72 -9.87 2.89
N ALA A 51 -1.42 -9.63 3.08
CA ALA A 51 -0.77 -8.37 2.73
C ALA A 51 -0.98 -8.03 1.24
N THR A 52 -0.78 -9.02 0.36
CA THR A 52 -1.03 -8.91 -1.08
C THR A 52 -2.47 -8.52 -1.39
N TYR A 53 -3.44 -9.17 -0.72
CA TYR A 53 -4.86 -8.84 -0.87
C TYR A 53 -5.17 -7.40 -0.46
N HIS A 54 -4.61 -6.94 0.67
CA HIS A 54 -4.80 -5.56 1.13
C HIS A 54 -4.20 -4.53 0.15
N ILE A 55 -3.01 -4.79 -0.38
CA ILE A 55 -2.39 -3.92 -1.39
C ILE A 55 -3.28 -3.81 -2.64
N ILE A 56 -3.83 -4.93 -3.12
CA ILE A 56 -4.77 -4.93 -4.24
C ILE A 56 -6.04 -4.11 -3.91
N LYS A 57 -6.58 -4.21 -2.69
CA LYS A 57 -7.73 -3.41 -2.27
C LYS A 57 -7.44 -1.91 -2.26
N VAL A 58 -6.22 -1.50 -1.91
CA VAL A 58 -5.78 -0.11 -2.00
C VAL A 58 -5.72 0.36 -3.46
N ILE A 59 -5.14 -0.45 -4.36
CA ILE A 59 -5.10 -0.17 -5.81
C ILE A 59 -6.52 0.02 -6.36
N GLU A 60 -7.41 -0.91 -6.06
CA GLU A 60 -8.83 -0.85 -6.47
C GLU A 60 -9.48 0.45 -5.98
N ARG A 61 -9.29 0.81 -4.70
CA ARG A 61 -9.89 2.03 -4.14
C ARG A 61 -9.33 3.31 -4.79
N ILE A 62 -8.02 3.39 -5.02
CA ILE A 62 -7.39 4.53 -5.71
C ILE A 62 -7.99 4.70 -7.10
N ASN A 63 -8.16 3.59 -7.84
CA ASN A 63 -8.72 3.60 -9.18
C ASN A 63 -10.21 4.00 -9.18
N GLU A 64 -11.03 3.36 -8.34
CA GLU A 64 -12.48 3.61 -8.25
C GLU A 64 -12.80 5.09 -7.95
N GLN A 65 -11.98 5.73 -7.12
CA GLN A 65 -12.15 7.12 -6.72
C GLN A 65 -11.33 8.11 -7.57
N ASN A 66 -10.65 7.63 -8.61
CA ASN A 66 -9.76 8.43 -9.48
C ASN A 66 -8.75 9.29 -8.69
N LEU A 67 -8.14 8.70 -7.66
CA LEU A 67 -7.20 9.40 -6.78
C LEU A 67 -5.82 9.53 -7.44
N ASN A 68 -5.20 10.69 -7.30
CA ASN A 68 -3.81 10.91 -7.68
C ASN A 68 -2.89 10.36 -6.58
N ALA A 69 -2.67 9.03 -6.65
CA ALA A 69 -1.82 8.32 -5.73
C ALA A 69 -1.01 7.20 -6.42
N HIS A 70 0.14 6.92 -5.83
CA HIS A 70 1.03 5.79 -6.16
C HIS A 70 1.19 4.90 -4.94
N ILE A 71 1.74 3.71 -5.12
CA ILE A 71 1.99 2.76 -4.01
C ILE A 71 3.48 2.46 -3.94
N SER A 72 4.02 2.28 -2.74
CA SER A 72 5.32 1.65 -2.52
C SER A 72 5.14 0.23 -2.01
N LEU A 73 5.90 -0.71 -2.58
CA LEU A 73 5.81 -2.13 -2.24
C LEU A 73 7.13 -2.63 -1.66
N LYS A 74 7.07 -3.30 -0.50
CA LYS A 74 8.23 -4.02 0.07
C LYS A 74 8.07 -5.51 -0.23
N LEU A 75 9.02 -6.10 -0.95
CA LEU A 75 8.95 -7.51 -1.35
C LEU A 75 8.92 -8.48 -0.15
N THR A 76 9.53 -8.09 0.97
CA THR A 76 9.51 -8.86 2.22
C THR A 76 8.08 -8.99 2.79
N GLN A 77 7.23 -7.97 2.63
CA GLN A 77 5.82 -8.03 3.04
C GLN A 77 4.98 -8.99 2.20
N ILE A 78 5.45 -9.37 1.01
CA ILE A 78 4.73 -10.30 0.13
C ILE A 78 5.44 -11.65 0.01
N GLY A 79 6.40 -11.93 0.90
CA GLY A 79 6.96 -13.26 1.09
C GLY A 79 8.40 -13.46 0.63
N LEU A 80 9.17 -12.39 0.34
CA LEU A 80 10.56 -12.55 -0.12
C LEU A 80 11.43 -13.33 0.89
N ASP A 81 11.28 -13.06 2.18
CA ASP A 81 12.05 -13.72 3.25
C ASP A 81 11.52 -15.12 3.61
N ILE A 82 10.39 -15.53 3.02
CA ILE A 82 9.73 -16.81 3.29
C ILE A 82 9.94 -17.77 2.12
N ASN A 83 9.51 -17.35 0.93
CA ASN A 83 9.57 -18.15 -0.28
C ASN A 83 9.53 -17.23 -1.52
N SER A 84 10.64 -17.22 -2.27
CA SER A 84 10.80 -16.38 -3.46
C SER A 84 9.74 -16.63 -4.55
N GLU A 85 9.22 -17.86 -4.67
CA GLU A 85 8.18 -18.17 -5.66
C GLU A 85 6.83 -17.59 -5.25
N ILE A 86 6.51 -17.60 -3.97
CA ILE A 86 5.30 -16.95 -3.43
C ILE A 86 5.40 -15.43 -3.58
N CYS A 87 6.56 -14.85 -3.29
CA CYS A 87 6.83 -13.44 -3.52
C CYS A 87 6.57 -13.06 -4.98
N LYS A 88 7.10 -13.85 -5.93
CA LYS A 88 6.89 -13.63 -7.36
C LYS A 88 5.42 -13.73 -7.75
N GLN A 89 4.69 -14.74 -7.29
CA GLN A 89 3.27 -14.90 -7.59
C GLN A 89 2.44 -13.73 -7.06
N ASN A 90 2.71 -13.31 -5.82
CA ASN A 90 2.06 -12.16 -5.20
C ASN A 90 2.37 -10.86 -5.95
N LEU A 91 3.64 -10.64 -6.31
CA LEU A 91 4.07 -9.48 -7.08
C LEU A 91 3.36 -9.42 -8.43
N MET A 92 3.25 -10.55 -9.15
CA MET A 92 2.55 -10.59 -10.45
C MET A 92 1.08 -10.21 -10.32
N ARG A 93 0.39 -10.62 -9.25
CA ARG A 93 -1.01 -10.24 -9.00
C ARG A 93 -1.15 -8.74 -8.73
N ILE A 94 -0.22 -8.17 -7.95
CA ILE A 94 -0.19 -6.74 -7.64
C ILE A 94 0.09 -5.92 -8.91
N LEU A 95 1.11 -6.29 -9.68
CA LEU A 95 1.48 -5.62 -10.92
C LEU A 95 0.35 -5.67 -11.97
N ALA A 96 -0.34 -6.81 -12.09
CA ALA A 96 -1.49 -6.93 -13.00
C ALA A 96 -2.58 -5.90 -12.64
N LYS A 97 -2.94 -5.79 -11.35
CA LYS A 97 -3.93 -4.82 -10.90
C LYS A 97 -3.49 -3.37 -11.01
N ALA A 98 -2.24 -3.07 -10.69
CA ALA A 98 -1.71 -1.72 -10.86
C ALA A 98 -1.68 -1.29 -12.33
N ASN A 99 -1.32 -2.21 -13.24
CA ASN A 99 -1.35 -1.95 -14.68
C ASN A 99 -2.78 -1.70 -15.20
N GLU A 100 -3.77 -2.50 -14.77
CA GLU A 100 -5.19 -2.26 -15.08
C GLU A 100 -5.67 -0.88 -14.60
N ALA A 101 -5.17 -0.43 -13.44
CA ALA A 101 -5.53 0.85 -12.82
C ALA A 101 -4.65 2.04 -13.26
N HIS A 102 -3.64 1.81 -14.12
CA HIS A 102 -2.62 2.81 -14.47
C HIS A 102 -1.91 3.45 -13.26
N ILE A 103 -1.71 2.67 -12.20
CA ILE A 103 -1.03 3.09 -10.96
C ILE A 103 0.43 2.66 -11.01
N PHE A 104 1.33 3.59 -10.70
CA PHE A 104 2.75 3.28 -10.51
C PHE A 104 3.01 2.62 -9.14
N LEU A 105 3.89 1.61 -9.15
CA LEU A 105 4.36 0.83 -8.00
C LEU A 105 5.86 1.01 -7.78
#